data_AF-Q4UI04-F1
#
_entry.id   AF-Q4UI04-F1
#
_cell.length_a   1.000
_cell.length_b   1.000
_cell.length_c   1.000
_cell.angle_alpha   90.00
_cell.angle_beta   90.00
_cell.angle_gamma   90.00
#
_symmetry.space_group_name_H-M   'P 1'
#
loop_
_entity.id
_entity.type
_entity.pdbx_description
1 polymer ?
#
loop_
_entity_poly.entity_id
_entity_poly.type
_entity_poly.pdbx_seq_one_letter_code
_entity_poly.pdbx_strand_id
1 'polypeptide(L)'
;MTNPEEDPESSSDDEYGPVPIPEPKKKKKVEFDDSFYLNHFPFANFYSRSYTHRTFVKHVVASQTTRYIATGSDDGCIKFWYYDTDGVQFVKHLTAHTSSIIQMRSSLDGLHLGCISYDKTYKHIDFQSFDLVNIIKLEFVPISLEFITSETSPHPVVALLNSKQEVHIFKPTLQSTEVQKFEIGTKSPHIMLYNPKAGVCLMANSLGDVDLYEVETFKFPKYKEEFKVRMKSDTDLYEIRKYNTHVVSMCLSPNFNLVAMYCHDGMIRIFRFSTMKLFRVYDETVTMYSVAQTDPNQSILHFDPSDFLRRQANENEIKKTGKDEGEYMNLLFDSSSNYLIYPCMLGVKIVNIVTNKLVRVIGKSEPSLRYMKISLLQHVLDKVCSKSKRYKVSIDSNEDVLPPVLITTAFQKSKIYIFKDKDPDDEEMETRDVYSDQPTEAEKGEKTVVDKGGKLAKEAIIHTNKGDIQVKLFLDECKKTVENFTVHALNGYYNGCTFHRVIKNFMIQGGDPTGDGTGGESIWGSEFEDEIHPSLKHDRPFTLSMANSGPNTNGSQFFITTVPCPWLDGKHTVFGRVTSGMEIVQSIEKVGINKITFNFIHKDQPHTNIGSY
;
A
#
# COMPACT_ATOMS: atom_id res chain seq x y z
N MET A 1 -11.86 4.12 94.21
CA MET A 1 -13.10 3.98 95.01
C MET A 1 -14.20 3.53 94.05
N THR A 2 -14.97 2.53 94.50
CA THR A 2 -16.28 2.06 94.01
C THR A 2 -16.42 1.47 92.59
N ASN A 3 -16.44 0.13 92.55
CA ASN A 3 -17.42 -0.69 91.79
C ASN A 3 -18.78 -0.66 92.55
N PRO A 4 -19.93 -1.21 92.07
CA PRO A 4 -20.26 -1.99 90.85
C PRO A 4 -21.67 -1.70 90.25
N GLU A 5 -22.21 -2.65 89.44
CA GLU A 5 -23.65 -2.95 89.16
C GLU A 5 -24.30 -2.16 87.99
N GLU A 6 -24.95 -2.74 86.96
CA GLU A 6 -25.81 -3.94 86.82
C GLU A 6 -25.91 -4.37 85.33
N ASP A 7 -25.93 -5.69 85.07
CA ASP A 7 -26.66 -6.37 83.97
C ASP A 7 -27.90 -7.00 84.65
N PRO A 8 -29.10 -7.22 84.03
CA PRO A 8 -29.22 -8.14 82.89
C PRO A 8 -30.43 -7.96 81.89
N GLU A 9 -30.32 -8.72 80.79
CA GLU A 9 -31.40 -9.34 79.97
C GLU A 9 -32.46 -8.48 79.23
N SER A 10 -32.37 -8.43 77.90
CA SER A 10 -33.46 -8.86 77.01
C SER A 10 -32.99 -9.07 75.56
N SER A 11 -33.42 -10.19 74.99
CA SER A 11 -33.23 -10.70 73.63
C SER A 11 -33.65 -9.76 72.50
N SER A 12 -32.87 -9.72 71.41
CA SER A 12 -33.39 -9.87 70.05
C SER A 12 -32.26 -10.21 69.07
N ASP A 13 -32.46 -11.27 68.30
CA ASP A 13 -31.78 -11.54 67.03
C ASP A 13 -31.88 -10.33 66.07
N ASP A 14 -31.07 -10.38 65.00
CA ASP A 14 -30.96 -9.45 63.86
C ASP A 14 -29.86 -8.38 64.07
N GLU A 15 -28.81 -8.20 63.25
CA GLU A 15 -28.73 -8.31 61.80
C GLU A 15 -27.24 -8.26 61.37
N TYR A 16 -26.64 -9.39 60.96
CA TYR A 16 -25.32 -9.38 60.30
C TYR A 16 -25.51 -8.94 58.84
N GLY A 17 -25.63 -7.64 58.60
CA GLY A 17 -25.66 -7.05 57.25
C GLY A 17 -24.28 -7.06 56.59
N PRO A 18 -24.18 -7.21 55.24
CA PRO A 18 -22.90 -7.18 54.54
C PRO A 18 -22.24 -5.80 54.68
N VAL A 19 -20.98 -5.78 55.12
CA VAL A 19 -20.14 -4.58 55.15
C VAL A 19 -20.09 -3.97 53.73
N PRO A 20 -20.31 -2.66 53.55
CA PRO A 20 -20.25 -2.05 52.23
C PRO A 20 -18.89 -2.30 51.60
N ILE A 21 -18.90 -2.86 50.40
CA ILE A 21 -17.71 -3.01 49.56
C ILE A 21 -17.14 -1.60 49.38
N PRO A 22 -15.85 -1.34 49.71
CA PRO A 22 -15.27 -0.02 49.51
C PRO A 22 -15.43 0.38 48.05
N GLU A 23 -16.09 1.52 47.81
CA GLU A 23 -16.31 2.02 46.46
C GLU A 23 -14.97 2.04 45.71
N PRO A 24 -14.93 1.52 44.46
CA PRO A 24 -13.70 1.54 43.69
C PRO A 24 -13.26 3.00 43.54
N LYS A 25 -12.08 3.34 44.07
CA LYS A 25 -11.45 4.66 43.91
C LYS A 25 -11.56 5.04 42.43
N LYS A 26 -12.38 6.05 42.11
CA LYS A 26 -12.53 6.58 40.75
C LYS A 26 -11.13 6.89 40.24
N LYS A 27 -10.60 6.07 39.33
CA LYS A 27 -9.32 6.33 38.68
C LYS A 27 -9.46 7.71 38.04
N LYS A 28 -8.57 8.65 38.39
CA LYS A 28 -8.50 9.96 37.72
C LYS A 28 -8.52 9.69 36.21
N LYS A 29 -9.51 10.24 35.50
CA LYS A 29 -9.49 10.25 34.04
C LYS A 29 -8.20 10.97 33.66
N VAL A 30 -7.26 10.25 33.08
CA VAL A 30 -6.12 10.87 32.42
C VAL A 30 -6.71 11.73 31.32
N GLU A 31 -6.54 13.04 31.40
CA GLU A 31 -6.84 13.93 30.28
C GLU A 31 -5.83 13.58 29.19
N PHE A 32 -6.30 12.79 28.23
CA PHE A 32 -5.55 12.47 27.03
C PHE A 32 -5.86 13.56 26.02
N ASP A 33 -4.84 14.32 25.64
CA ASP A 33 -4.97 15.40 24.68
C ASP A 33 -4.95 14.85 23.25
N ASP A 34 -6.11 14.86 22.61
CA ASP A 34 -6.27 14.42 21.21
C ASP A 34 -5.62 15.41 20.23
N SER A 35 -5.42 16.69 20.60
CA SER A 35 -5.03 17.76 19.67
C SER A 35 -3.72 17.49 18.94
N PHE A 36 -2.74 16.88 19.62
CA PHE A 36 -1.46 16.51 19.03
C PHE A 36 -1.59 15.41 17.98
N TYR A 37 -2.46 14.43 18.19
CA TYR A 37 -2.58 13.26 17.32
C TYR A 37 -3.53 13.49 16.14
N LEU A 38 -4.45 14.44 16.26
CA LEU A 38 -5.44 14.75 15.23
C LEU A 38 -4.84 15.17 13.89
N ASN A 39 -3.65 15.75 13.90
CA ASN A 39 -2.92 16.15 12.69
C ASN A 39 -2.37 14.95 11.89
N HIS A 40 -2.43 13.74 12.45
CA HIS A 40 -2.02 12.50 11.76
C HIS A 40 -3.15 11.79 11.03
N PHE A 41 -4.35 12.40 10.98
CA PHE A 41 -5.48 11.87 10.24
C PHE A 41 -5.99 12.86 9.19
N PRO A 42 -6.42 12.38 8.00
CA PRO A 42 -7.13 13.21 7.03
C PRO A 42 -8.37 13.88 7.64
N PHE A 43 -8.71 15.07 7.18
CA PHE A 43 -9.88 15.84 7.65
C PHE A 43 -11.05 15.83 6.66
N ALA A 44 -10.79 15.51 5.39
CA ALA A 44 -11.77 15.66 4.35
C ALA A 44 -13.05 14.83 4.58
N ASN A 45 -14.21 15.47 4.40
CA ASN A 45 -15.51 14.83 4.33
C ASN A 45 -15.75 14.17 2.97
N PHE A 46 -15.13 14.70 1.91
CA PHE A 46 -15.20 14.19 0.54
C PHE A 46 -13.84 13.62 0.11
N TYR A 47 -13.84 12.69 -0.85
CA TYR A 47 -12.56 12.23 -1.41
C TYR A 47 -11.96 13.31 -2.31
N SER A 48 -10.65 13.49 -2.24
CA SER A 48 -9.91 14.47 -3.07
C SER A 48 -9.65 13.93 -4.47
N ARG A 49 -9.40 12.62 -4.59
CA ARG A 49 -9.24 11.94 -5.88
C ARG A 49 -9.77 10.51 -5.82
N SER A 50 -10.21 10.02 -6.97
CA SER A 50 -10.50 8.62 -7.20
C SER A 50 -9.74 8.14 -8.43
N TYR A 51 -9.34 6.86 -8.42
CA TYR A 51 -8.68 6.23 -9.56
C TYR A 51 -9.35 4.92 -9.93
N THR A 52 -9.51 4.67 -11.23
CA THR A 52 -10.25 3.53 -11.76
C THR A 52 -9.36 2.30 -12.05
N HIS A 53 -9.86 1.13 -11.69
CA HIS A 53 -9.46 -0.18 -12.18
C HIS A 53 -10.48 -0.68 -13.21
N ARG A 54 -10.08 -1.66 -14.02
CA ARG A 54 -10.97 -2.29 -14.99
C ARG A 54 -12.15 -3.03 -14.35
N THR A 55 -11.94 -3.59 -13.17
CA THR A 55 -12.94 -4.35 -12.40
C THR A 55 -12.96 -3.91 -10.93
N PHE A 56 -13.79 -4.55 -10.10
CA PHE A 56 -13.94 -4.20 -8.70
C PHE A 56 -12.61 -4.27 -7.94
N VAL A 57 -12.31 -3.23 -7.15
CA VAL A 57 -11.09 -3.18 -6.34
C VAL A 57 -11.37 -3.82 -4.97
N LYS A 58 -10.72 -4.95 -4.71
CA LYS A 58 -10.94 -5.74 -3.47
C LYS A 58 -9.85 -5.52 -2.43
N HIS A 59 -8.68 -5.04 -2.82
CA HIS A 59 -7.51 -4.93 -1.95
C HIS A 59 -6.84 -3.57 -2.06
N VAL A 60 -6.35 -3.08 -0.90
CA VAL A 60 -5.45 -1.94 -0.80
C VAL A 60 -4.43 -2.23 0.30
N VAL A 61 -3.16 -2.02 0.01
CA VAL A 61 -2.04 -2.18 0.94
C VAL A 61 -1.08 -1.01 0.72
N ALA A 62 -0.71 -0.30 1.78
CA ALA A 62 0.27 0.78 1.71
C ALA A 62 1.44 0.49 2.66
N SER A 63 2.65 0.83 2.24
CA SER A 63 3.85 0.75 3.04
C SER A 63 4.20 2.11 3.63
N GLN A 64 4.27 2.19 4.97
CA GLN A 64 4.72 3.41 5.65
C GLN A 64 6.18 3.74 5.33
N THR A 65 7.01 2.71 5.11
CA THR A 65 8.45 2.84 4.91
C THR A 65 8.78 3.42 3.53
N THR A 66 8.10 2.93 2.49
CA THR A 66 8.43 3.28 1.10
C THR A 66 7.44 4.27 0.48
N ARG A 67 6.32 4.56 1.14
CA ARG A 67 5.19 5.36 0.63
C ARG A 67 4.50 4.78 -0.61
N TYR A 68 4.85 3.55 -1.01
CA TYR A 68 4.19 2.85 -2.08
C TYR A 68 2.87 2.24 -1.62
N ILE A 69 1.91 2.24 -2.54
CA ILE A 69 0.56 1.71 -2.37
C ILE A 69 0.35 0.68 -3.47
N ALA A 70 -0.26 -0.45 -3.14
CA ALA A 70 -0.70 -1.44 -4.10
C ALA A 70 -2.20 -1.72 -3.93
N THR A 71 -2.91 -1.75 -5.05
CA THR A 71 -4.35 -2.00 -5.10
C THR A 71 -4.61 -3.18 -6.02
N GLY A 72 -5.41 -4.14 -5.54
CA GLY A 72 -5.71 -5.38 -6.26
C GLY A 72 -7.17 -5.43 -6.68
N SER A 73 -7.41 -5.74 -7.94
CA SER A 73 -8.75 -5.94 -8.51
C SER A 73 -9.12 -7.42 -8.66
N ASP A 74 -10.42 -7.66 -8.83
CA ASP A 74 -11.03 -9.00 -8.94
C ASP A 74 -10.57 -9.79 -10.18
N ASP A 75 -10.05 -9.11 -11.19
CA ASP A 75 -9.47 -9.72 -12.39
C ASP A 75 -8.03 -10.22 -12.23
N GLY A 76 -7.41 -10.06 -11.05
CA GLY A 76 -6.03 -10.47 -10.83
C GLY A 76 -4.99 -9.38 -11.11
N CYS A 77 -5.41 -8.18 -11.48
CA CYS A 77 -4.50 -7.05 -11.71
C CYS A 77 -4.12 -6.33 -10.40
N ILE A 78 -2.87 -5.88 -10.34
CA ILE A 78 -2.35 -5.02 -9.28
C ILE A 78 -1.91 -3.69 -9.92
N LYS A 79 -2.39 -2.57 -9.37
CA LYS A 79 -1.87 -1.24 -9.68
C LYS A 79 -1.03 -0.74 -8.52
N PHE A 80 0.12 -0.18 -8.84
CA PHE A 80 1.04 0.44 -7.90
C PHE A 80 0.92 1.95 -8.01
N TRP A 81 1.00 2.59 -6.85
CA TRP A 81 0.93 4.03 -6.69
C TRP A 81 2.05 4.49 -5.76
N TYR A 82 2.48 5.72 -5.91
CA TYR A 82 3.44 6.36 -5.02
C TYR A 82 2.84 7.62 -4.42
N TYR A 83 3.11 7.85 -3.14
CA TYR A 83 2.66 9.05 -2.45
C TYR A 83 3.81 10.03 -2.23
N ASP A 84 3.68 11.22 -2.80
CA ASP A 84 4.62 12.32 -2.71
C ASP A 84 3.91 13.66 -2.39
N THR A 85 4.62 14.78 -2.59
CA THR A 85 4.11 16.14 -2.37
C THR A 85 2.94 16.50 -3.29
N ASP A 86 2.90 15.95 -4.50
CA ASP A 86 1.85 16.21 -5.49
C ASP A 86 0.62 15.32 -5.24
N GLY A 87 0.81 14.23 -4.51
CA GLY A 87 -0.24 13.36 -4.04
C GLY A 87 0.02 11.90 -4.39
N VAL A 88 -1.06 11.14 -4.55
CA VAL A 88 -0.94 9.74 -4.95
C VAL A 88 -0.91 9.67 -6.47
N GLN A 89 0.19 9.19 -7.02
CA GLN A 89 0.43 9.06 -8.46
C GLN A 89 0.46 7.60 -8.88
N PHE A 90 -0.06 7.30 -10.07
CA PHE A 90 0.05 5.97 -10.67
C PHE A 90 1.49 5.69 -11.08
N VAL A 91 1.97 4.48 -10.81
CA VAL A 91 3.35 4.07 -11.13
C VAL A 91 3.40 2.93 -12.13
N LYS A 92 2.76 1.80 -11.80
CA LYS A 92 2.88 0.58 -12.61
C LYS A 92 1.58 -0.22 -12.54
N HIS A 93 1.21 -0.84 -13.66
CA HIS A 93 0.17 -1.85 -13.73
C HIS A 93 0.84 -3.20 -13.96
N LEU A 94 0.44 -4.20 -13.17
CA LEU A 94 0.91 -5.57 -13.27
C LEU A 94 -0.29 -6.53 -13.31
N THR A 95 -0.40 -7.32 -14.39
CA THR A 95 -1.29 -8.50 -14.42
C THR A 95 -0.69 -9.58 -13.53
N ALA A 96 -0.95 -9.48 -12.22
CA ALA A 96 -0.31 -10.36 -11.25
C ALA A 96 -0.92 -11.76 -11.27
N HIS A 97 -2.21 -11.95 -11.51
CA HIS A 97 -2.82 -13.26 -11.44
C HIS A 97 -3.77 -13.49 -12.62
N THR A 98 -3.99 -14.75 -12.97
CA THR A 98 -4.98 -15.12 -14.01
C THR A 98 -6.39 -15.26 -13.45
N SER A 99 -6.53 -15.17 -12.12
CA SER A 99 -7.79 -15.26 -11.38
C SER A 99 -7.81 -14.25 -10.24
N SER A 100 -8.98 -14.06 -9.60
CA SER A 100 -9.16 -13.10 -8.51
C SER A 100 -8.13 -13.29 -7.41
N ILE A 101 -7.60 -12.16 -6.96
CA ILE A 101 -6.75 -12.09 -5.77
C ILE A 101 -7.60 -12.47 -4.55
N ILE A 102 -7.06 -13.34 -3.70
CA ILE A 102 -7.67 -13.76 -2.44
C ILE A 102 -7.22 -12.85 -1.31
N GLN A 103 -5.92 -12.56 -1.24
CA GLN A 103 -5.33 -11.71 -0.21
C GLN A 103 -4.06 -11.03 -0.71
N MET A 104 -3.85 -9.81 -0.21
CA MET A 104 -2.61 -9.04 -0.34
C MET A 104 -2.17 -8.60 1.05
N ARG A 105 -0.88 -8.76 1.35
CA ARG A 105 -0.28 -8.34 2.62
C ARG A 105 1.11 -7.79 2.37
N SER A 106 1.50 -6.75 3.11
CA SER A 106 2.88 -6.28 3.14
C SER A 106 3.67 -7.03 4.21
N SER A 107 4.97 -7.17 4.01
CA SER A 107 5.89 -7.56 5.08
C SER A 107 5.94 -6.49 6.17
N LEU A 108 6.40 -6.88 7.36
CA LEU A 108 6.45 -5.99 8.53
C LEU A 108 7.36 -4.77 8.33
N ASP A 109 8.44 -4.92 7.56
CA ASP A 109 9.35 -3.84 7.18
C ASP A 109 8.77 -2.91 6.08
N GLY A 110 7.66 -3.30 5.45
CA GLY A 110 7.04 -2.57 4.35
C GLY A 110 7.80 -2.65 3.03
N LEU A 111 8.78 -3.54 2.90
CA LEU A 111 9.61 -3.65 1.68
C LEU A 111 9.07 -4.64 0.66
N HIS A 112 8.24 -5.60 1.08
CA HIS A 112 7.74 -6.64 0.21
C HIS A 112 6.22 -6.72 0.26
N LEU A 113 5.64 -7.12 -0.86
CA LEU A 113 4.24 -7.47 -0.99
C LEU A 113 4.11 -8.94 -1.34
N GLY A 114 3.29 -9.63 -0.55
CA GLY A 114 2.80 -10.94 -0.89
C GLY A 114 1.38 -10.85 -1.42
N CYS A 115 1.09 -11.56 -2.51
CA CYS A 115 -0.27 -11.75 -2.99
C CYS A 115 -0.54 -13.21 -3.34
N ILE A 116 -1.76 -13.66 -3.03
CA ILE A 116 -2.25 -15.01 -3.31
C ILE A 116 -3.55 -14.95 -4.12
N SER A 117 -3.78 -15.94 -4.96
CA SER A 117 -4.94 -16.01 -5.86
C SER A 117 -5.52 -17.42 -5.99
N TYR A 118 -6.75 -17.51 -6.49
CA TYR A 118 -7.41 -18.76 -6.88
C TYR A 118 -6.68 -19.51 -8.02
N ASP A 119 -5.74 -18.85 -8.71
CA ASP A 119 -4.87 -19.49 -9.70
C ASP A 119 -3.79 -20.42 -9.11
N LYS A 120 -3.82 -20.62 -7.78
CA LYS A 120 -2.87 -21.44 -7.01
C LYS A 120 -1.43 -20.93 -7.09
N THR A 121 -1.26 -19.61 -7.11
CA THR A 121 0.07 -19.02 -7.02
C THR A 121 0.17 -18.05 -5.85
N TYR A 122 1.36 -18.01 -5.27
CA TYR A 122 1.82 -16.92 -4.42
C TYR A 122 2.85 -16.12 -5.22
N LYS A 123 2.72 -14.79 -5.18
CA LYS A 123 3.67 -13.87 -5.79
C LYS A 123 4.30 -12.99 -4.73
N HIS A 124 5.62 -12.92 -4.78
CA HIS A 124 6.46 -12.09 -3.93
C HIS A 124 6.99 -10.93 -4.76
N ILE A 125 6.59 -9.72 -4.41
CA ILE A 125 6.89 -8.51 -5.16
C ILE A 125 7.71 -7.60 -4.27
N ASP A 126 8.80 -7.08 -4.80
CA ASP A 126 9.55 -6.00 -4.14
C ASP A 126 8.76 -4.71 -4.30
N PHE A 127 8.40 -4.08 -3.19
CA PHE A 127 7.61 -2.85 -3.23
C PHE A 127 8.41 -1.66 -3.72
N GLN A 128 9.74 -1.68 -3.65
CA GLN A 128 10.55 -0.55 -4.09
C GLN A 128 10.77 -0.51 -5.60
N SER A 129 11.09 -1.64 -6.22
CA SER A 129 11.26 -1.77 -7.68
C SER A 129 9.97 -2.11 -8.43
N PHE A 130 8.93 -2.57 -7.71
CA PHE A 130 7.71 -3.16 -8.26
C PHE A 130 7.96 -4.41 -9.12
N ASP A 131 9.09 -5.06 -8.90
CA ASP A 131 9.45 -6.25 -9.64
C ASP A 131 8.92 -7.49 -8.94
N LEU A 132 8.44 -8.42 -9.77
CA LEU A 132 8.02 -9.73 -9.33
C LEU A 132 9.28 -10.56 -9.05
N VAL A 133 9.75 -10.49 -7.81
CA VAL A 133 10.95 -11.18 -7.33
C VAL A 133 10.77 -12.69 -7.42
N ASN A 134 9.57 -13.18 -7.12
CA ASN A 134 9.34 -14.62 -7.03
C ASN A 134 7.89 -15.04 -7.30
N ILE A 135 7.74 -16.24 -7.87
CA ILE A 135 6.45 -16.89 -8.09
C ILE A 135 6.54 -18.31 -7.52
N ILE A 136 5.69 -18.60 -6.53
CA ILE A 136 5.56 -19.94 -5.96
C ILE A 136 4.26 -20.54 -6.49
N LYS A 137 4.38 -21.61 -7.27
CA LYS A 137 3.22 -22.41 -7.71
C LYS A 137 2.84 -23.38 -6.60
N LEU A 138 1.56 -23.40 -6.25
CA LEU A 138 1.01 -24.18 -5.15
C LEU A 138 0.20 -25.36 -5.71
N GLU A 139 0.23 -26.48 -5.00
CA GLU A 139 -0.61 -27.64 -5.35
C GLU A 139 -2.07 -27.47 -4.85
N PHE A 140 -2.31 -26.45 -4.04
CA PHE A 140 -3.57 -26.13 -3.39
C PHE A 140 -3.99 -24.68 -3.66
N VAL A 141 -5.26 -24.37 -3.41
CA VAL A 141 -5.75 -22.98 -3.38
C VAL A 141 -5.46 -22.40 -2.00
N PRO A 142 -4.62 -21.36 -1.88
CA PRO A 142 -4.34 -20.72 -0.60
C PRO A 142 -5.58 -19.94 -0.12
N ILE A 143 -5.80 -19.89 1.19
CA ILE A 143 -6.91 -19.14 1.80
C ILE A 143 -6.40 -17.89 2.52
N SER A 144 -5.27 -18.01 3.21
CA SER A 144 -4.68 -16.90 3.95
C SER A 144 -3.16 -16.91 3.83
N LEU A 145 -2.61 -15.70 3.81
CA LEU A 145 -1.21 -15.37 3.67
C LEU A 145 -0.78 -14.54 4.89
N GLU A 146 0.34 -14.90 5.51
CA GLU A 146 0.97 -14.09 6.55
C GLU A 146 2.50 -14.12 6.46
N PHE A 147 3.13 -12.97 6.67
CA PHE A 147 4.59 -12.88 6.81
C PHE A 147 5.01 -13.19 8.24
N ILE A 148 5.97 -14.10 8.39
CA ILE A 148 6.54 -14.49 9.67
C ILE A 148 8.00 -14.08 9.71
N THR A 149 8.35 -13.28 10.70
CA THR A 149 9.73 -12.93 11.04
C THR A 149 10.11 -13.64 12.34
N SER A 150 11.01 -14.61 12.26
CA SER A 150 11.55 -15.24 13.47
C SER A 150 12.76 -14.47 13.99
N GLU A 151 13.01 -14.53 15.29
CA GLU A 151 14.23 -13.97 15.88
C GLU A 151 15.50 -14.64 15.36
N THR A 152 15.39 -15.88 14.89
CA THR A 152 16.50 -16.73 14.46
C THR A 152 16.85 -16.56 12.99
N SER A 153 15.95 -15.99 12.16
CA SER A 153 16.17 -15.75 10.73
C SER A 153 15.85 -14.30 10.36
N PRO A 154 16.82 -13.52 9.85
CA PRO A 154 16.59 -12.12 9.49
C PRO A 154 15.69 -11.95 8.26
N HIS A 155 15.52 -13.00 7.44
CA HIS A 155 14.67 -12.95 6.26
C HIS A 155 13.25 -13.42 6.63
N PRO A 156 12.20 -12.65 6.28
CA PRO A 156 10.83 -13.07 6.51
C PRO A 156 10.52 -14.35 5.70
N VAL A 157 9.86 -15.30 6.34
CA VAL A 157 9.23 -16.44 5.67
C VAL A 157 7.75 -16.15 5.49
N VAL A 158 7.11 -16.92 4.62
CA VAL A 158 5.71 -16.74 4.24
C VAL A 158 4.94 -17.98 4.66
N ALA A 159 3.93 -17.81 5.51
CA ALA A 159 2.98 -18.86 5.82
C ALA A 159 1.76 -18.76 4.90
N LEU A 160 1.42 -19.89 4.28
CA LEU A 160 0.24 -20.06 3.45
C LEU A 160 -0.67 -21.12 4.07
N LEU A 161 -1.90 -20.72 4.36
CA LEU A 161 -2.93 -21.60 4.90
C LEU A 161 -3.79 -22.15 3.76
N ASN A 162 -4.17 -23.42 3.84
CA ASN A 162 -5.09 -24.05 2.89
C ASN A 162 -6.40 -24.56 3.55
N SER A 163 -7.36 -25.00 2.72
CA SER A 163 -8.65 -25.53 3.19
C SER A 163 -8.56 -26.85 3.95
N LYS A 164 -7.45 -27.57 3.80
CA LYS A 164 -7.21 -28.88 4.40
C LYS A 164 -6.61 -28.79 5.80
N GLN A 165 -6.60 -27.61 6.43
CA GLN A 165 -6.05 -27.40 7.76
C GLN A 165 -4.52 -27.64 7.77
N GLU A 166 -3.85 -27.19 6.72
CA GLU A 166 -2.40 -27.27 6.60
C GLU A 166 -1.82 -25.87 6.44
N VAL A 167 -0.74 -25.60 7.17
CA VAL A 167 0.07 -24.39 7.03
C VAL A 167 1.40 -24.76 6.38
N HIS A 168 1.67 -24.14 5.24
CA HIS A 168 2.88 -24.33 4.46
C HIS A 168 3.78 -23.10 4.64
N ILE A 169 5.03 -23.31 5.05
CA ILE A 169 6.02 -22.25 5.26
C ILE A 169 6.99 -22.24 4.08
N PHE A 170 7.04 -21.12 3.38
CA PHE A 170 7.92 -20.90 2.24
C PHE A 170 8.96 -19.85 2.57
N LYS A 171 10.18 -20.04 2.04
CA LYS A 171 11.19 -18.98 2.03
C LYS A 171 11.23 -18.35 0.63
N PRO A 172 10.79 -17.09 0.45
CA PRO A 172 10.70 -16.46 -0.86
C PRO A 172 12.10 -16.04 -1.37
N THR A 173 12.90 -17.03 -1.76
CA THR A 173 14.21 -16.86 -2.41
C THR A 173 14.15 -17.38 -3.82
N LEU A 174 15.11 -17.05 -4.70
CA LEU A 174 15.12 -17.47 -6.11
C LEU A 174 14.88 -18.98 -6.35
N GLN A 175 15.22 -19.84 -5.39
CA GLN A 175 15.03 -21.29 -5.49
C GLN A 175 13.68 -21.80 -4.93
N SER A 176 12.89 -20.93 -4.28
CA SER A 176 11.54 -21.17 -3.75
C SER A 176 11.29 -22.58 -3.22
N THR A 177 11.81 -22.87 -2.04
CA THR A 177 11.57 -24.16 -1.38
C THR A 177 10.53 -24.03 -0.27
N GLU A 178 9.63 -25.01 -0.22
CA GLU A 178 8.82 -25.26 0.97
C GLU A 178 9.76 -25.73 2.08
N VAL A 179 9.78 -24.98 3.18
CA VAL A 179 10.69 -25.24 4.29
C VAL A 179 10.05 -26.24 5.26
N GLN A 180 8.78 -26.00 5.58
CA GLN A 180 8.03 -26.77 6.58
C GLN A 180 6.55 -26.82 6.23
N LYS A 181 5.91 -27.92 6.65
CA LYS A 181 4.47 -28.12 6.59
C LYS A 181 3.96 -28.54 7.96
N PHE A 182 2.85 -27.95 8.39
CA PHE A 182 2.20 -28.26 9.65
C PHE A 182 0.72 -28.56 9.45
N GLU A 183 0.22 -29.60 10.11
CA GLU A 183 -1.21 -29.85 10.26
C GLU A 183 -1.71 -29.14 11.52
N ILE A 184 -2.84 -28.45 11.40
CA ILE A 184 -3.45 -27.67 12.49
C ILE A 184 -4.81 -28.25 12.86
N GLY A 185 -5.23 -28.01 14.10
CA GLY A 185 -6.52 -28.48 14.63
C GLY A 185 -7.72 -27.57 14.32
N THR A 186 -7.49 -26.37 13.80
CA THR A 186 -8.54 -25.40 13.50
C THR A 186 -9.36 -25.87 12.30
N LYS A 187 -10.65 -26.15 12.53
CA LYS A 187 -11.58 -26.55 11.47
C LYS A 187 -12.00 -25.36 10.62
N SER A 188 -12.01 -25.50 9.30
CA SER A 188 -12.40 -24.45 8.33
C SER A 188 -11.73 -23.09 8.57
N PRO A 189 -10.38 -23.05 8.68
CA PRO A 189 -9.66 -21.83 8.98
C PRO A 189 -9.68 -20.89 7.78
N HIS A 190 -9.78 -19.58 8.01
CA HIS A 190 -9.85 -18.59 6.92
C HIS A 190 -9.04 -17.31 7.15
N ILE A 191 -8.58 -17.03 8.36
CA ILE A 191 -7.72 -15.87 8.64
C ILE A 191 -6.55 -16.29 9.51
N MET A 192 -5.36 -15.82 9.15
CA MET A 192 -4.12 -15.94 9.90
C MET A 192 -3.58 -14.54 10.24
N LEU A 193 -3.02 -14.37 11.43
CA LEU A 193 -2.39 -13.11 11.86
C LEU A 193 -1.23 -13.40 12.83
N TYR A 194 -0.02 -12.93 12.50
CA TYR A 194 1.18 -13.20 13.29
C TYR A 194 1.56 -12.02 14.19
N ASN A 195 1.78 -12.30 15.48
CA ASN A 195 2.33 -11.33 16.42
C ASN A 195 3.84 -11.59 16.63
N PRO A 196 4.72 -10.74 16.08
CA PRO A 196 6.17 -10.92 16.17
C PRO A 196 6.70 -10.78 17.59
N LYS A 197 6.07 -9.95 18.42
CA LYS A 197 6.50 -9.73 19.81
C LYS A 197 6.25 -10.96 20.69
N ALA A 198 5.14 -11.67 20.45
CA ALA A 198 4.79 -12.86 21.23
C ALA A 198 5.32 -14.17 20.59
N GLY A 199 5.66 -14.14 19.29
CA GLY A 199 5.94 -15.35 18.51
C GLY A 199 4.70 -16.25 18.35
N VAL A 200 3.51 -15.65 18.39
CA VAL A 200 2.21 -16.35 18.37
C VAL A 200 1.42 -15.93 17.15
N CYS A 201 0.88 -16.90 16.44
CA CYS A 201 -0.05 -16.75 15.35
C CYS A 201 -1.48 -17.00 15.84
N LEU A 202 -2.39 -16.09 15.48
CA LEU A 202 -3.82 -16.25 15.64
C LEU A 202 -4.42 -16.87 14.39
N MET A 203 -5.31 -17.82 14.58
CA MET A 203 -6.06 -18.41 13.49
C MET A 203 -7.55 -18.41 13.77
N ALA A 204 -8.33 -17.75 12.92
CA ALA A 204 -9.78 -17.73 13.02
C ALA A 204 -10.41 -18.68 12.00
N ASN A 205 -11.56 -19.23 12.35
CA ASN A 205 -12.39 -20.02 11.44
C ASN A 205 -13.78 -19.43 11.23
N SER A 206 -14.48 -19.95 10.22
CA SER A 206 -15.86 -19.57 9.89
C SER A 206 -16.90 -20.04 10.92
N LEU A 207 -16.49 -20.85 11.91
CA LEU A 207 -17.35 -21.36 12.99
C LEU A 207 -17.29 -20.50 14.27
N GLY A 208 -16.44 -19.47 14.29
CA GLY A 208 -16.31 -18.54 15.42
C GLY A 208 -15.22 -18.88 16.45
N ASP A 209 -14.41 -19.89 16.19
CA ASP A 209 -13.23 -20.17 17.00
C ASP A 209 -12.05 -19.30 16.56
N VAL A 210 -11.28 -18.85 17.55
CA VAL A 210 -9.95 -18.29 17.36
C VAL A 210 -8.97 -19.16 18.15
N ASP A 211 -8.06 -19.81 17.43
CA ASP A 211 -7.00 -20.65 17.97
C ASP A 211 -5.67 -19.90 18.04
N LEU A 212 -4.81 -20.38 18.94
CA LEU A 212 -3.52 -19.80 19.27
C LEU A 212 -2.43 -20.81 18.90
N TYR A 213 -1.45 -20.39 18.11
CA TYR A 213 -0.35 -21.24 17.66
C TYR A 213 1.00 -20.57 17.87
N GLU A 214 1.96 -21.27 18.47
CA GLU A 214 3.36 -20.84 18.46
C GLU A 214 3.94 -21.07 17.07
N VAL A 215 4.58 -20.06 16.50
CA VAL A 215 4.90 -20.03 15.06
C VAL A 215 5.94 -21.08 14.64
N GLU A 216 6.82 -21.51 15.55
CA GLU A 216 7.87 -22.49 15.23
C GLU A 216 7.35 -23.93 15.23
N THR A 217 6.29 -24.20 16.00
CA THR A 217 5.79 -25.56 16.22
C THR A 217 4.38 -25.78 15.71
N PHE A 218 3.63 -24.71 15.44
CA PHE A 218 2.19 -24.71 15.18
C PHE A 218 1.40 -25.54 16.22
N LYS A 219 1.85 -25.50 17.48
CA LYS A 219 1.16 -26.05 18.64
C LYS A 219 0.70 -24.93 19.57
N PHE A 220 -0.11 -25.28 20.57
CA PHE A 220 -0.56 -24.29 21.56
C PHE A 220 0.64 -23.59 22.22
N PRO A 221 0.68 -22.25 22.29
CA PRO A 221 1.82 -21.53 22.81
C PRO A 221 2.14 -21.85 24.26
N LYS A 222 3.43 -21.88 24.57
CA LYS A 222 3.91 -21.92 25.95
C LYS A 222 3.77 -20.53 26.59
N TYR A 223 3.61 -20.52 27.91
CA TYR A 223 3.63 -19.30 28.70
C TYR A 223 4.96 -18.56 28.55
N LYS A 224 4.90 -17.26 28.26
CA LYS A 224 6.04 -16.32 28.14
C LYS A 224 5.69 -14.99 28.82
N GLU A 225 6.68 -14.15 29.11
CA GLU A 225 6.39 -12.83 29.70
C GLU A 225 5.51 -11.96 28.79
N GLU A 226 5.76 -12.02 27.47
CA GLU A 226 4.96 -11.31 26.47
C GLU A 226 3.60 -11.97 26.21
N PHE A 227 3.43 -13.25 26.56
CA PHE A 227 2.21 -14.04 26.30
C PHE A 227 1.85 -14.97 27.47
N LYS A 228 0.87 -14.54 28.28
CA LYS A 228 0.54 -15.07 29.60
C LYS A 228 -0.59 -16.09 29.61
N VAL A 229 -1.10 -16.48 28.44
CA VAL A 229 -2.19 -17.47 28.34
C VAL A 229 -1.62 -18.86 28.65
N ARG A 230 -2.24 -19.59 29.59
CA ARG A 230 -1.85 -20.97 29.93
C ARG A 230 -2.75 -22.00 29.27
N MET A 231 -4.04 -21.70 29.20
CA MET A 231 -5.05 -22.52 28.55
C MET A 231 -6.01 -21.66 27.73
N LYS A 232 -6.63 -22.22 26.69
CA LYS A 232 -7.61 -21.49 25.86
C LYS A 232 -8.79 -20.97 26.68
N SER A 233 -9.20 -21.70 27.73
CA SER A 233 -10.26 -21.31 28.67
C SER A 233 -9.93 -20.04 29.47
N ASP A 234 -8.65 -19.65 29.58
CA ASP A 234 -8.25 -18.43 30.27
C ASP A 234 -8.53 -17.18 29.44
N THR A 235 -8.88 -17.34 28.17
CA THR A 235 -9.13 -16.24 27.22
C THR A 235 -10.61 -15.90 27.15
N ASP A 236 -10.92 -14.72 26.58
CA ASP A 236 -12.32 -14.35 26.29
C ASP A 236 -12.68 -14.62 24.81
N LEU A 237 -11.84 -15.36 24.07
CA LEU A 237 -12.05 -15.65 22.64
C LEU A 237 -13.32 -16.47 22.38
N TYR A 238 -13.81 -17.22 23.36
CA TYR A 238 -15.07 -17.97 23.27
C TYR A 238 -16.30 -17.05 23.08
N GLU A 239 -16.19 -15.77 23.41
CA GLU A 239 -17.27 -14.79 23.20
C GLU A 239 -17.74 -14.74 21.73
N ILE A 240 -16.82 -14.88 20.78
CA ILE A 240 -17.13 -14.87 19.34
C ILE A 240 -18.07 -16.03 18.99
N ARG A 241 -17.70 -17.25 19.40
CA ARG A 241 -18.53 -18.44 19.23
C ARG A 241 -19.86 -18.35 20.00
N LYS A 242 -19.85 -17.77 21.20
CA LYS A 242 -21.05 -17.58 22.03
C LYS A 242 -22.14 -16.78 21.30
N TYR A 243 -21.75 -15.78 20.51
CA TYR A 243 -22.69 -14.98 19.71
C TYR A 243 -22.99 -15.59 18.33
N ASN A 244 -22.55 -16.83 18.07
CA ASN A 244 -22.74 -17.52 16.79
C ASN A 244 -22.26 -16.68 15.59
N THR A 245 -21.13 -16.01 15.76
CA THR A 245 -20.48 -15.18 14.75
C THR A 245 -19.05 -15.66 14.50
N HIS A 246 -18.39 -15.10 13.50
CA HIS A 246 -16.99 -15.38 13.19
C HIS A 246 -16.22 -14.10 12.88
N VAL A 247 -14.90 -14.19 12.92
CA VAL A 247 -14.01 -13.07 12.62
C VAL A 247 -13.93 -12.87 11.11
N VAL A 248 -14.07 -11.64 10.63
CA VAL A 248 -13.96 -11.22 9.23
C VAL A 248 -12.58 -10.64 8.93
N SER A 249 -11.98 -9.92 9.89
CA SER A 249 -10.64 -9.38 9.76
C SER A 249 -10.01 -9.19 11.13
N MET A 250 -8.68 -9.26 11.18
CA MET A 250 -7.88 -9.01 12.37
C MET A 250 -6.77 -8.01 12.06
N CYS A 251 -6.43 -7.17 13.03
CA CYS A 251 -5.29 -6.28 12.96
C CYS A 251 -4.59 -6.20 14.31
N LEU A 252 -3.25 -6.16 14.28
CA LEU A 252 -2.44 -5.87 15.46
C LEU A 252 -2.19 -4.37 15.59
N SER A 253 -2.20 -3.87 16.81
CA SER A 253 -1.64 -2.57 17.12
C SER A 253 -0.13 -2.55 16.82
N PRO A 254 0.46 -1.44 16.35
CA PRO A 254 1.91 -1.34 16.09
C PRO A 254 2.81 -1.71 17.29
N ASN A 255 2.35 -1.50 18.53
CA ASN A 255 3.07 -1.92 19.73
C ASN A 255 2.87 -3.40 20.12
N PHE A 256 2.13 -4.15 19.31
CA PHE A 256 1.78 -5.57 19.42
C PHE A 256 1.03 -5.99 20.70
N ASN A 257 0.48 -5.04 21.46
CA ASN A 257 -0.20 -5.34 22.73
C ASN A 257 -1.70 -5.58 22.58
N LEU A 258 -2.30 -5.12 21.50
CA LEU A 258 -3.72 -5.26 21.21
C LEU A 258 -3.91 -5.96 19.87
N VAL A 259 -4.99 -6.73 19.79
CA VAL A 259 -5.56 -7.22 18.54
C VAL A 259 -7.01 -6.76 18.46
N ALA A 260 -7.39 -6.17 17.33
CA ALA A 260 -8.77 -5.84 17.02
C ALA A 260 -9.31 -6.84 16.00
N MET A 261 -10.52 -7.31 16.23
CA MET A 261 -11.22 -8.29 15.40
C MET A 261 -12.55 -7.69 14.95
N TYR A 262 -12.73 -7.55 13.64
CA TYR A 262 -14.04 -7.26 13.07
C TYR A 262 -14.80 -8.57 12.96
N CYS A 263 -16.01 -8.65 13.51
CA CYS A 263 -16.82 -9.86 13.46
C CYS A 263 -18.02 -9.70 12.50
N HIS A 264 -18.49 -10.82 11.96
CA HIS A 264 -19.57 -10.85 10.97
C HIS A 264 -20.92 -10.33 11.50
N ASP A 265 -21.10 -10.30 12.83
CA ASP A 265 -22.27 -9.71 13.47
C ASP A 265 -22.30 -8.18 13.32
N GLY A 266 -21.18 -7.54 12.97
CA GLY A 266 -21.01 -6.09 12.94
C GLY A 266 -20.44 -5.53 14.24
N MET A 267 -19.94 -6.39 15.13
CA MET A 267 -19.25 -5.96 16.35
C MET A 267 -17.73 -5.99 16.12
N ILE A 268 -17.03 -5.01 16.68
CA ILE A 268 -15.58 -4.99 16.72
C ILE A 268 -15.14 -5.31 18.14
N ARG A 269 -14.34 -6.36 18.31
CA ARG A 269 -13.84 -6.82 19.61
C ARG A 269 -12.34 -6.63 19.69
N ILE A 270 -11.89 -5.89 20.70
CA ILE A 270 -10.46 -5.65 20.94
C ILE A 270 -10.03 -6.48 22.13
N PHE A 271 -8.95 -7.23 21.98
CA PHE A 271 -8.37 -8.06 23.03
C PHE A 271 -6.97 -7.58 23.39
N ARG A 272 -6.60 -7.73 24.67
CA ARG A 272 -5.21 -7.60 25.11
C ARG A 272 -4.45 -8.83 24.68
N PHE A 273 -3.51 -8.70 23.75
CA PHE A 273 -2.85 -9.85 23.13
C PHE A 273 -2.16 -10.76 24.17
N SER A 274 -1.50 -10.19 25.18
CA SER A 274 -0.78 -10.97 26.19
C SER A 274 -1.67 -11.89 27.03
N THR A 275 -2.97 -11.63 27.13
CA THR A 275 -3.90 -12.41 27.95
C THR A 275 -5.09 -12.95 27.16
N MET A 276 -5.28 -12.47 25.93
CA MET A 276 -6.47 -12.63 25.11
C MET A 276 -7.78 -12.36 25.87
N LYS A 277 -7.72 -11.44 26.85
CA LYS A 277 -8.88 -10.91 27.56
C LYS A 277 -9.49 -9.75 26.78
N LEU A 278 -10.80 -9.70 26.79
CA LEU A 278 -11.57 -8.65 26.12
C LEU A 278 -11.23 -7.30 26.75
N PHE A 279 -10.86 -6.35 25.91
CA PHE A 279 -10.56 -4.99 26.30
C PHE A 279 -11.74 -4.06 26.02
N ARG A 280 -12.29 -4.12 24.81
CA ARG A 280 -13.41 -3.27 24.36
C ARG A 280 -14.25 -3.96 23.30
N VAL A 281 -15.50 -3.53 23.21
CA VAL A 281 -16.44 -3.89 22.14
C VAL A 281 -17.03 -2.61 21.56
N TYR A 282 -17.05 -2.50 20.24
CA TYR A 282 -17.80 -1.46 19.52
C TYR A 282 -18.91 -2.11 18.71
N ASP A 283 -20.11 -1.55 18.84
CA ASP A 283 -21.29 -1.99 18.11
C ASP A 283 -21.44 -1.16 16.83
N GLU A 284 -21.29 -1.81 15.68
CA GLU A 284 -21.52 -1.24 14.35
C GLU A 284 -22.64 -2.01 13.62
N THR A 285 -23.55 -2.62 14.39
CA THR A 285 -24.70 -3.33 13.83
C THR A 285 -25.66 -2.37 13.13
N VAL A 286 -26.35 -2.87 12.09
CA VAL A 286 -27.43 -2.13 11.43
C VAL A 286 -28.52 -1.74 12.43
N THR A 287 -28.80 -2.59 13.44
CA THR A 287 -29.78 -2.29 14.50
C THR A 287 -29.37 -1.09 15.33
N MET A 288 -28.10 -0.97 15.71
CA MET A 288 -27.58 0.22 16.40
C MET A 288 -27.84 1.48 15.57
N TYR A 289 -27.52 1.46 14.27
CA TYR A 289 -27.75 2.60 13.39
C TYR A 289 -29.25 2.95 13.24
N SER A 290 -30.13 1.95 13.17
CA SER A 290 -31.59 2.16 13.14
C SER A 290 -32.11 2.84 14.40
N VAL A 291 -31.64 2.42 15.58
CA VAL A 291 -31.98 3.06 16.86
C VAL A 291 -31.43 4.47 16.93
N ALA A 292 -30.20 4.69 16.43
CA ALA A 292 -29.58 6.01 16.42
C ALA A 292 -30.36 7.04 15.59
N GLN A 293 -31.08 6.62 14.53
CA GLN A 293 -31.88 7.53 13.70
C GLN A 293 -33.01 8.23 14.47
N THR A 294 -33.47 7.67 15.59
CA THR A 294 -34.57 8.25 16.39
C THR A 294 -34.08 9.00 17.63
N ASP A 295 -32.80 8.86 18.00
CA ASP A 295 -32.22 9.54 19.16
C ASP A 295 -31.69 10.93 18.76
N PRO A 296 -32.27 12.04 19.28
CA PRO A 296 -31.79 13.39 18.98
C PRO A 296 -30.37 13.65 19.50
N ASN A 297 -29.89 12.91 20.49
CA ASN A 297 -28.54 13.06 21.03
C ASN A 297 -27.46 12.41 20.16
N GLN A 298 -27.86 11.63 19.14
CA GLN A 298 -26.95 10.91 18.24
C GLN A 298 -27.01 11.45 16.80
N SER A 299 -27.21 12.76 16.65
CA SER A 299 -27.29 13.43 15.34
C SER A 299 -26.09 13.17 14.43
N ILE A 300 -24.90 12.92 14.98
CA ILE A 300 -23.71 12.53 14.20
C ILE A 300 -23.88 11.21 13.44
N LEU A 301 -24.77 10.32 13.90
CA LEU A 301 -25.09 9.04 13.28
C LEU A 301 -26.32 9.12 12.37
N HIS A 302 -26.99 10.26 12.29
CA HIS A 302 -28.16 10.45 11.43
C HIS A 302 -27.75 10.50 9.95
N PHE A 303 -28.60 9.92 9.12
CA PHE A 303 -28.53 9.95 7.66
C PHE A 303 -29.79 10.61 7.10
N ASP A 304 -29.71 11.03 5.85
CA ASP A 304 -30.92 11.25 5.06
C ASP A 304 -31.71 9.92 4.97
N PRO A 305 -33.05 9.91 5.12
CA PRO A 305 -33.84 8.69 5.08
C PRO A 305 -33.64 7.83 3.83
N SER A 306 -33.45 8.44 2.66
CA SER A 306 -33.23 7.71 1.41
C SER A 306 -31.83 7.08 1.35
N ASP A 307 -30.81 7.79 1.85
CA ASP A 307 -29.45 7.26 1.95
C ASP A 307 -29.35 6.14 2.99
N PHE A 308 -30.08 6.27 4.11
CA PHE A 308 -30.14 5.24 5.15
C PHE A 308 -30.64 3.90 4.60
N LEU A 309 -31.77 3.91 3.88
CA LEU A 309 -32.34 2.70 3.28
C LEU A 309 -31.38 2.05 2.28
N ARG A 310 -30.70 2.86 1.46
CA ARG A 310 -29.69 2.36 0.52
C ARG A 310 -28.49 1.75 1.23
N ARG A 311 -27.94 2.42 2.24
CA ARG A 311 -26.82 1.90 3.05
C ARG A 311 -27.21 0.62 3.79
N GLN A 312 -28.45 0.54 4.29
CA GLN A 312 -28.97 -0.65 4.96
C GLN A 312 -29.08 -1.83 4.00
N ALA A 313 -29.52 -1.60 2.76
CA ALA A 313 -29.54 -2.62 1.72
C ALA A 313 -28.13 -3.14 1.41
N ASN A 314 -27.15 -2.24 1.25
CA ASN A 314 -25.76 -2.62 1.04
C ASN A 314 -25.19 -3.45 2.20
N GLU A 315 -25.47 -3.09 3.46
CA GLU A 315 -25.03 -3.88 4.63
C GLU A 315 -25.60 -5.30 4.64
N ASN A 316 -26.88 -5.45 4.26
CA ASN A 316 -27.51 -6.76 4.16
C ASN A 316 -26.89 -7.61 3.04
N GLU A 317 -26.57 -6.99 1.90
CA GLU A 317 -25.89 -7.66 0.79
C GLU A 317 -24.46 -8.07 1.18
N ILE A 318 -23.68 -7.17 1.78
CA ILE A 318 -22.32 -7.45 2.29
C ILE A 318 -22.31 -8.61 3.29
N LYS A 319 -23.28 -8.65 4.21
CA LYS A 319 -23.41 -9.77 5.16
C LYS A 319 -23.77 -11.08 4.45
N LYS A 320 -24.58 -11.03 3.39
CA LYS A 320 -24.95 -12.23 2.63
C LYS A 320 -23.77 -12.76 1.81
N THR A 321 -23.07 -11.89 1.08
CA THR A 321 -21.95 -12.29 0.19
C THR A 321 -20.70 -12.61 0.99
N GLY A 322 -20.41 -11.81 2.03
CA GLY A 322 -19.21 -11.94 2.84
C GLY A 322 -19.16 -13.18 3.72
N LYS A 323 -20.28 -13.88 3.95
CA LYS A 323 -20.32 -15.07 4.81
C LYS A 323 -19.41 -16.20 4.32
N ASP A 324 -19.31 -16.35 3.00
CA ASP A 324 -18.52 -17.41 2.36
C ASP A 324 -17.20 -16.88 1.79
N GLU A 325 -16.99 -15.57 1.83
CA GLU A 325 -15.74 -14.92 1.45
C GLU A 325 -14.79 -14.81 2.66
N GLY A 326 -13.48 -14.80 2.41
CA GLY A 326 -12.47 -14.63 3.44
C GLY A 326 -12.42 -13.21 4.02
N GLU A 327 -11.25 -12.60 4.08
CA GLU A 327 -11.10 -11.23 4.58
C GLU A 327 -11.65 -10.19 3.58
N TYR A 328 -12.95 -9.86 3.64
CA TYR A 328 -13.63 -8.92 2.73
C TYR A 328 -13.70 -7.47 3.23
N MET A 329 -13.43 -7.22 4.51
CA MET A 329 -13.23 -5.89 5.10
C MET A 329 -11.90 -5.85 5.87
N ASN A 330 -11.41 -4.69 6.25
CA ASN A 330 -10.30 -4.59 7.21
C ASN A 330 -10.51 -3.46 8.23
N LEU A 331 -9.60 -3.41 9.21
CA LEU A 331 -9.47 -2.33 10.18
C LEU A 331 -7.98 -2.10 10.45
N LEU A 332 -7.64 -0.94 10.99
CA LEU A 332 -6.25 -0.53 11.23
C LEU A 332 -6.12 0.16 12.57
N PHE A 333 -4.94 0.06 13.17
CA PHE A 333 -4.51 0.97 14.22
C PHE A 333 -3.65 2.09 13.63
N ASP A 334 -3.68 3.25 14.25
CA ASP A 334 -2.73 4.31 13.95
C ASP A 334 -1.32 3.98 14.49
N SER A 335 -0.31 4.77 14.09
CA SER A 335 1.10 4.58 14.47
C SER A 335 1.31 4.66 15.98
N SER A 336 0.48 5.40 16.71
CA SER A 336 0.53 5.49 18.18
C SER A 336 -0.13 4.33 18.92
N SER A 337 -0.90 3.47 18.21
CA SER A 337 -1.72 2.40 18.79
C SER A 337 -2.87 2.87 19.70
N ASN A 338 -3.23 4.16 19.66
CA ASN A 338 -4.29 4.73 20.50
C ASN A 338 -5.61 4.89 19.75
N TYR A 339 -5.57 4.89 18.42
CA TYR A 339 -6.73 5.07 17.57
C TYR A 339 -6.98 3.80 16.75
N LEU A 340 -8.25 3.45 16.65
CA LEU A 340 -8.74 2.41 15.77
C LEU A 340 -9.49 3.07 14.61
N ILE A 341 -9.18 2.61 13.41
CA ILE A 341 -9.72 3.13 12.16
C ILE A 341 -10.41 1.97 11.44
N TYR A 342 -11.66 2.14 11.08
CA TYR A 342 -12.41 1.08 10.42
C TYR A 342 -13.55 1.62 9.56
N PRO A 343 -13.84 0.98 8.41
CA PRO A 343 -15.00 1.29 7.61
C PRO A 343 -16.27 0.73 8.25
N CYS A 344 -17.37 1.47 8.14
CA CYS A 344 -18.68 1.12 8.67
C CYS A 344 -19.78 1.74 7.79
N MET A 345 -21.04 1.53 8.16
CA MET A 345 -22.20 2.08 7.44
C MET A 345 -22.13 3.61 7.26
N LEU A 346 -21.56 4.34 8.24
CA LEU A 346 -21.44 5.79 8.23
C LEU A 346 -20.35 6.33 7.29
N GLY A 347 -19.30 5.56 7.03
CA GLY A 347 -18.05 6.02 6.42
C GLY A 347 -16.87 5.33 7.07
N VAL A 348 -15.74 6.01 7.24
CA VAL A 348 -14.59 5.49 8.00
C VAL A 348 -14.54 6.19 9.36
N LYS A 349 -14.75 5.43 10.43
CA LYS A 349 -14.66 5.95 11.81
C LYS A 349 -13.23 5.88 12.32
N ILE A 350 -12.83 6.93 13.02
CA ILE A 350 -11.60 7.00 13.80
C ILE A 350 -12.00 7.14 15.27
N VAL A 351 -11.68 6.15 16.08
CA VAL A 351 -12.07 6.08 17.49
C VAL A 351 -10.82 6.04 18.35
N ASN A 352 -10.71 6.95 19.31
CA ASN A 352 -9.69 6.87 20.34
C ASN A 352 -10.08 5.76 21.33
N ILE A 353 -9.31 4.67 21.35
CA ILE A 353 -9.58 3.50 22.20
C ILE A 353 -9.11 3.72 23.65
N VAL A 354 -8.33 4.76 23.92
CA VAL A 354 -7.94 5.12 25.29
C VAL A 354 -9.09 5.87 25.94
N THR A 355 -9.59 6.92 25.29
CA THR A 355 -10.68 7.78 25.80
C THR A 355 -12.08 7.24 25.51
N ASN A 356 -12.21 6.26 24.61
CA ASN A 356 -13.47 5.69 24.14
C ASN A 356 -14.38 6.75 23.49
N LYS A 357 -13.78 7.65 22.70
CA LYS A 357 -14.49 8.71 21.99
C LYS A 357 -14.37 8.51 20.48
N LEU A 358 -15.47 8.75 19.77
CA LEU A 358 -15.42 8.96 18.33
C LEU A 358 -14.72 10.30 18.08
N VAL A 359 -13.64 10.24 17.32
CA VAL A 359 -12.76 11.38 17.07
C VAL A 359 -13.11 12.03 15.74
N ARG A 360 -13.33 11.21 14.71
CA ARG A 360 -13.64 11.67 13.36
C ARG A 360 -14.41 10.61 12.58
N VAL A 361 -15.14 11.07 11.59
CA VAL A 361 -15.77 10.25 10.55
C VAL A 361 -15.35 10.83 9.20
N ILE A 362 -14.73 10.02 8.36
CA ILE A 362 -14.27 10.38 7.01
C ILE A 362 -15.24 9.78 5.98
N GLY A 363 -15.57 10.53 4.94
CA GLY A 363 -16.41 10.04 3.84
C GLY A 363 -17.90 9.90 4.16
N LYS A 364 -18.39 10.48 5.27
CA LYS A 364 -19.83 10.47 5.61
C LYS A 364 -20.68 11.16 4.54
N SER A 365 -20.15 12.26 3.99
CA SER A 365 -20.85 13.10 3.03
C SER A 365 -20.92 12.50 1.62
N GLU A 366 -20.23 11.39 1.36
CA GLU A 366 -20.30 10.70 0.07
C GLU A 366 -21.50 9.75 0.02
N PRO A 367 -22.58 10.10 -0.69
CA PRO A 367 -23.77 9.27 -0.77
C PRO A 367 -23.43 7.97 -1.51
N SER A 368 -24.05 6.86 -1.12
CA SER A 368 -23.92 5.54 -1.76
C SER A 368 -22.54 4.85 -1.67
N LEU A 369 -21.50 5.51 -1.18
CA LEU A 369 -20.20 4.86 -0.98
C LEU A 369 -20.18 4.10 0.35
N ARG A 370 -19.99 2.78 0.24
CA ARG A 370 -19.69 1.90 1.37
C ARG A 370 -18.24 1.44 1.26
N TYR A 371 -17.34 2.06 2.01
CA TYR A 371 -15.92 1.71 2.01
C TYR A 371 -15.71 0.29 2.54
N MET A 372 -14.76 -0.47 2.03
CA MET A 372 -14.58 -1.90 2.39
C MET A 372 -13.22 -2.18 2.99
N LYS A 373 -12.14 -1.86 2.27
CA LYS A 373 -10.77 -1.92 2.80
C LYS A 373 -10.15 -0.55 2.80
N ILE A 374 -9.36 -0.29 3.83
CA ILE A 374 -8.69 0.97 4.08
C ILE A 374 -7.18 0.75 4.22
N SER A 375 -6.40 1.75 3.85
CA SER A 375 -4.98 1.86 4.15
C SER A 375 -4.66 3.31 4.46
N LEU A 376 -3.90 3.56 5.52
CA LEU A 376 -3.52 4.90 5.95
C LEU A 376 -2.02 5.04 5.72
N LEU A 377 -1.58 6.09 5.05
CA LEU A 377 -0.20 6.58 5.12
C LEU A 377 -0.19 7.77 6.07
N GLN A 378 0.69 7.72 7.07
CA GLN A 378 0.80 8.78 8.07
C GLN A 378 2.24 8.87 8.57
N HIS A 379 2.59 10.01 9.16
CA HIS A 379 3.90 10.16 9.76
C HIS A 379 4.08 9.22 10.96
N VAL A 380 5.22 8.52 11.01
CA VAL A 380 5.56 7.60 12.09
C VAL A 380 6.20 8.39 13.23
N LEU A 381 5.57 8.40 14.41
CA LEU A 381 6.15 9.02 15.60
C LEU A 381 7.36 8.21 16.10
N ASP A 382 8.56 8.79 16.03
CA ASP A 382 9.84 8.20 16.47
C ASP A 382 9.84 7.63 17.90
N LYS A 383 8.94 8.10 18.76
CA LYS A 383 8.87 7.71 20.18
C LYS A 383 8.23 6.34 20.46
N VAL A 384 7.52 5.72 19.49
CA VAL A 384 6.82 4.43 19.72
C VAL A 384 7.62 3.24 19.18
N CYS A 385 8.38 3.40 18.09
CA CYS A 385 9.26 2.37 17.54
C CYS A 385 10.59 2.19 18.31
N SER A 386 10.90 3.05 19.28
CA SER A 386 12.21 3.12 19.93
C SER A 386 12.56 1.93 20.84
N LYS A 387 11.67 0.94 21.02
CA LYS A 387 11.95 -0.27 21.83
C LYS A 387 12.31 -1.51 21.02
N SER A 388 12.13 -1.53 19.70
CA SER A 388 12.56 -2.63 18.85
C SER A 388 13.93 -2.34 18.24
N LYS A 389 15.00 -2.82 18.89
CA LYS A 389 16.39 -2.61 18.45
C LYS A 389 16.74 -3.20 17.06
N ARG A 390 15.85 -3.96 16.41
CA ARG A 390 16.16 -4.71 15.17
C ARG A 390 15.82 -3.99 13.85
N TYR A 391 14.97 -2.96 13.86
CA TYR A 391 14.60 -2.24 12.63
C TYR A 391 14.70 -0.73 12.86
N LYS A 392 15.94 -0.23 12.90
CA LYS A 392 16.20 1.20 12.70
C LYS A 392 16.41 1.40 11.20
N VAL A 393 15.37 1.84 10.50
CA VAL A 393 15.59 2.60 9.27
C VAL A 393 15.94 4.01 9.73
N SER A 394 17.15 4.47 9.44
CA SER A 394 17.54 5.86 9.62
C SER A 394 16.78 6.68 8.58
N ILE A 395 15.63 7.22 8.95
CA ILE A 395 14.99 8.27 8.18
C ILE A 395 15.77 9.54 8.49
N ASP A 396 16.48 10.06 7.49
CA ASP A 396 17.19 11.33 7.60
C ASP A 396 16.18 12.41 8.00
N SER A 397 16.52 13.19 9.03
CA SER A 397 15.66 14.22 9.64
C SER A 397 15.39 15.44 8.74
N ASN A 398 15.61 15.32 7.43
CA ASN A 398 15.47 16.37 6.42
C ASN A 398 14.43 16.02 5.33
N GLU A 399 13.65 14.94 5.47
CA GLU A 399 12.57 14.65 4.51
C GLU A 399 11.32 15.49 4.78
N ASP A 400 10.73 16.02 3.72
CA ASP A 400 9.44 16.72 3.73
C ASP A 400 8.36 15.87 4.41
N VAL A 401 7.84 16.34 5.54
CA VAL A 401 6.76 15.66 6.27
C VAL A 401 5.48 15.77 5.43
N LEU A 402 5.15 14.70 4.71
CA LEU A 402 3.92 14.63 3.93
C LEU A 402 2.68 14.52 4.83
N PRO A 403 1.56 15.15 4.46
CA PRO A 403 0.31 15.02 5.20
C PRO A 403 -0.22 13.57 5.19
N PRO A 404 -1.05 13.19 6.17
CA PRO A 404 -1.62 11.85 6.20
C PRO A 404 -2.64 11.67 5.07
N VAL A 405 -2.66 10.47 4.48
CA VAL A 405 -3.58 10.11 3.40
C VAL A 405 -4.25 8.78 3.69
N LEU A 406 -5.58 8.75 3.62
CA LEU A 406 -6.38 7.54 3.73
C LEU A 406 -6.85 7.10 2.34
N ILE A 407 -6.47 5.89 1.96
CA ILE A 407 -6.88 5.23 0.72
C ILE A 407 -7.92 4.18 1.05
N THR A 408 -9.01 4.16 0.30
CA THR A 408 -10.13 3.25 0.55
C THR A 408 -10.63 2.59 -0.74
N THR A 409 -11.07 1.34 -0.64
CA THR A 409 -11.90 0.69 -1.66
C THR A 409 -13.37 0.80 -1.26
N ALA A 410 -14.30 0.60 -2.20
CA ALA A 410 -15.73 0.61 -1.89
C ALA A 410 -16.47 -0.60 -2.49
N PHE A 411 -17.59 -0.97 -1.86
CA PHE A 411 -18.38 -2.14 -2.22
C PHE A 411 -18.89 -2.06 -3.66
N GLN A 412 -18.56 -3.08 -4.46
CA GLN A 412 -18.91 -3.18 -5.89
C GLN A 412 -18.51 -1.93 -6.70
N LYS A 413 -17.40 -1.29 -6.34
CA LYS A 413 -16.80 -0.19 -7.10
C LYS A 413 -15.46 -0.61 -7.70
N SER A 414 -15.23 -0.18 -8.92
CA SER A 414 -13.95 -0.35 -9.63
C SER A 414 -12.99 0.80 -9.35
N LYS A 415 -13.20 1.56 -8.27
CA LYS A 415 -12.39 2.73 -7.94
C LYS A 415 -11.78 2.63 -6.55
N ILE A 416 -10.62 3.25 -6.39
CA ILE A 416 -10.08 3.64 -5.08
C ILE A 416 -10.40 5.10 -4.81
N TYR A 417 -10.57 5.46 -3.55
CA TYR A 417 -10.91 6.80 -3.09
C TYR A 417 -9.90 7.28 -2.07
N ILE A 418 -9.39 8.50 -2.27
CA ILE A 418 -8.29 9.07 -1.52
C ILE A 418 -8.79 10.26 -0.73
N PHE A 419 -8.55 10.26 0.57
CA PHE A 419 -8.89 11.36 1.49
C PHE A 419 -7.62 12.03 1.97
N LYS A 420 -7.60 13.36 1.86
CA LYS A 420 -6.52 14.25 2.29
C LYS A 420 -6.93 15.06 3.53
N ASP A 421 -6.02 15.93 3.96
CA ASP A 421 -6.17 16.87 5.06
C ASP A 421 -7.15 18.02 4.80
N LYS A 422 -7.56 18.27 3.55
CA LYS A 422 -8.57 19.26 3.19
C LYS A 422 -9.64 18.67 2.26
N ASP A 423 -10.86 19.19 2.37
CA ASP A 423 -11.89 18.96 1.37
C ASP A 423 -11.47 19.57 0.02
N PRO A 424 -11.79 18.93 -1.11
CA PRO A 424 -11.53 19.49 -2.42
C PRO A 424 -12.30 20.78 -2.66
N ASP A 425 -11.71 21.72 -3.38
CA ASP A 425 -12.41 22.90 -3.87
C ASP A 425 -13.33 22.59 -5.06
N ASP A 426 -14.09 23.58 -5.54
CA ASP A 426 -15.09 23.37 -6.61
C ASP A 426 -14.44 22.86 -7.92
N GLU A 427 -13.23 23.30 -8.26
CA GLU A 427 -12.50 22.84 -9.45
C GLU A 427 -11.96 21.42 -9.28
N GLU A 428 -11.41 21.11 -8.10
CA GLU A 428 -10.97 19.77 -7.72
C GLU A 428 -12.16 18.80 -7.69
N MET A 429 -13.35 19.23 -7.24
CA MET A 429 -14.57 18.42 -7.22
C MET A 429 -15.04 17.99 -8.61
N GLU A 430 -14.86 18.81 -9.63
CA GLU A 430 -15.20 18.47 -11.01
C GLU A 430 -14.21 17.48 -11.64
N THR A 431 -12.95 17.51 -11.19
CA THR A 431 -11.83 16.74 -11.78
C THR A 431 -11.32 15.58 -10.92
N ARG A 432 -11.90 15.37 -9.73
CA ARG A 432 -11.44 14.36 -8.75
C ARG A 432 -11.54 12.93 -9.24
N ASP A 433 -12.46 12.62 -10.15
CA ASP A 433 -12.67 11.27 -10.67
C ASP A 433 -11.78 10.99 -11.88
N VAL A 434 -10.65 10.33 -11.64
CA VAL A 434 -9.68 10.00 -12.69
C VAL A 434 -10.02 8.64 -13.30
N TYR A 435 -10.62 8.67 -14.48
CA TYR A 435 -10.89 7.49 -15.27
C TYR A 435 -9.62 7.05 -15.99
N SER A 436 -8.98 6.01 -15.48
CA SER A 436 -7.91 5.31 -16.19
C SER A 436 -8.40 4.51 -17.41
N ASP A 437 -9.67 4.64 -17.81
CA ASP A 437 -10.34 3.87 -18.87
C ASP A 437 -10.31 4.56 -20.24
N GLN A 438 -9.19 5.16 -20.61
CA GLN A 438 -8.73 4.92 -21.97
C GLN A 438 -7.70 3.81 -21.84
N PRO A 439 -7.83 2.67 -22.56
CA PRO A 439 -6.72 1.73 -22.61
C PRO A 439 -5.53 2.52 -23.16
N THR A 440 -4.57 2.84 -22.29
CA THR A 440 -3.20 3.10 -22.73
C THR A 440 -2.85 1.92 -23.63
N GLU A 441 -2.25 2.15 -24.81
CA GLU A 441 -1.94 1.06 -25.76
C GLU A 441 -1.13 -0.10 -25.12
N ALA A 442 -0.54 0.14 -23.93
CA ALA A 442 0.00 -0.85 -23.01
C ALA A 442 -0.94 -2.01 -22.60
N GLU A 443 -2.27 -1.83 -22.57
CA GLU A 443 -3.21 -2.88 -22.13
C GLU A 443 -3.66 -3.84 -23.25
N LYS A 444 -3.16 -3.67 -24.49
CA LYS A 444 -3.30 -4.66 -25.57
C LYS A 444 -2.08 -5.59 -25.71
N GLY A 445 -1.10 -5.51 -24.81
CA GLY A 445 0.22 -6.12 -24.98
C GLY A 445 0.56 -7.36 -24.13
N GLU A 446 -0.40 -8.17 -23.67
CA GLU A 446 -0.11 -9.53 -23.14
C GLU A 446 -0.68 -10.61 -24.05
N LYS A 447 -0.33 -10.52 -25.33
CA LYS A 447 -0.12 -11.70 -26.19
C LYS A 447 1.11 -11.40 -27.03
N THR A 448 2.12 -12.24 -26.91
CA THR A 448 3.22 -12.33 -27.86
C THR A 448 2.67 -12.52 -29.28
N VAL A 449 2.57 -11.44 -30.05
CA VAL A 449 2.63 -11.44 -31.51
C VAL A 449 3.25 -10.11 -31.93
N VAL A 450 4.39 -10.20 -32.60
CA VAL A 450 4.96 -9.13 -33.42
C VAL A 450 3.87 -8.61 -34.34
N ASP A 451 3.40 -7.37 -34.14
CA ASP A 451 2.64 -6.67 -35.17
C ASP A 451 3.30 -5.33 -35.51
N LYS A 452 3.61 -5.21 -36.80
CA LYS A 452 4.32 -4.10 -37.42
C LYS A 452 3.32 -2.96 -37.62
N GLY A 453 3.42 -1.87 -36.87
CA GLY A 453 2.67 -0.66 -37.24
C GLY A 453 2.35 0.43 -36.22
N GLY A 454 2.98 0.50 -35.04
CA GLY A 454 2.82 1.64 -34.14
C GLY A 454 3.53 2.89 -34.69
N LYS A 455 2.86 4.04 -34.77
CA LYS A 455 3.49 5.30 -35.22
C LYS A 455 4.57 5.70 -34.22
N LEU A 456 5.83 5.62 -34.66
CA LEU A 456 6.98 6.09 -33.91
C LEU A 456 6.93 7.61 -33.67
N ALA A 457 7.44 8.04 -32.51
CA ALA A 457 7.41 9.43 -32.09
C ALA A 457 8.24 10.33 -33.03
N LYS A 458 7.72 11.51 -33.38
CA LYS A 458 8.45 12.52 -34.17
C LYS A 458 9.10 13.59 -33.30
N GLU A 459 8.70 13.71 -32.05
CA GLU A 459 9.26 14.63 -31.05
C GLU A 459 9.30 13.94 -29.69
N ALA A 460 10.30 14.29 -28.87
CA ALA A 460 10.43 13.81 -27.49
C ALA A 460 10.89 14.95 -26.57
N ILE A 461 10.53 14.87 -25.29
CA ILE A 461 11.02 15.81 -24.27
C ILE A 461 11.91 15.05 -23.30
N ILE A 462 13.13 15.55 -23.08
CA ILE A 462 14.08 15.07 -22.09
C ILE A 462 13.99 15.98 -20.86
N HIS A 463 13.27 15.55 -19.83
CA HIS A 463 13.21 16.22 -18.54
C HIS A 463 14.52 16.01 -17.81
N THR A 464 15.22 17.07 -17.43
CA THR A 464 16.44 16.97 -16.63
C THR A 464 16.26 17.75 -15.33
N ASN A 465 17.07 17.48 -14.32
CA ASN A 465 17.08 18.32 -13.11
C ASN A 465 17.59 19.77 -13.34
N LYS A 466 17.95 20.12 -14.58
CA LYS A 466 18.28 21.47 -15.02
C LYS A 466 17.18 22.12 -15.86
N GLY A 467 16.12 21.40 -16.19
CA GLY A 467 15.04 21.84 -17.09
C GLY A 467 14.83 20.87 -18.25
N ASP A 468 13.90 21.21 -19.13
CA ASP A 468 13.47 20.33 -20.22
C ASP A 468 14.23 20.61 -21.52
N ILE A 469 14.58 19.55 -22.24
CA ILE A 469 15.16 19.61 -23.59
C ILE A 469 14.18 18.96 -24.56
N GLN A 470 13.58 19.75 -25.45
CA GLN A 470 12.72 19.19 -26.49
C GLN A 470 13.55 18.83 -27.72
N VAL A 471 13.37 17.62 -28.24
CA VAL A 471 14.06 17.12 -29.44
C VAL A 471 13.06 16.74 -30.51
N LYS A 472 13.36 17.09 -31.75
CA LYS A 472 12.71 16.55 -32.95
C LYS A 472 13.50 15.33 -33.44
N LEU A 473 12.79 14.26 -33.74
CA LEU A 473 13.36 12.98 -34.19
C LEU A 473 13.23 12.83 -35.71
N PHE A 474 14.26 12.28 -36.34
CA PHE A 474 14.36 12.06 -37.79
C PHE A 474 13.89 10.65 -38.15
N LEU A 475 12.61 10.41 -37.88
CA LEU A 475 11.99 9.11 -38.06
C LEU A 475 12.05 8.59 -39.50
N ASP A 476 11.90 9.47 -40.48
CA ASP A 476 11.82 9.05 -41.88
C ASP A 476 13.19 8.53 -42.39
N GLU A 477 14.29 9.08 -41.86
CA GLU A 477 15.66 8.75 -42.21
C GLU A 477 16.30 7.66 -41.32
N CYS A 478 15.97 7.62 -40.01
CA CYS A 478 16.61 6.75 -39.02
C CYS A 478 15.57 5.97 -38.19
N LYS A 479 14.81 5.08 -38.86
CA LYS A 479 13.66 4.39 -38.25
C LYS A 479 14.05 3.54 -37.07
N LYS A 480 15.08 2.71 -37.22
CA LYS A 480 15.49 1.76 -36.20
C LYS A 480 16.07 2.47 -34.97
N THR A 481 16.82 3.54 -35.21
CA THR A 481 17.40 4.36 -34.16
C THR A 481 16.32 5.10 -33.37
N VAL A 482 15.36 5.71 -34.07
CA VAL A 482 14.23 6.40 -33.44
C VAL A 482 13.32 5.42 -32.70
N GLU A 483 13.10 4.23 -33.22
CA GLU A 483 12.38 3.14 -32.53
C GLU A 483 13.09 2.75 -31.23
N ASN A 484 14.38 2.45 -31.30
CA ASN A 484 15.18 2.10 -30.14
C ASN A 484 15.12 3.18 -29.04
N PHE A 485 15.38 4.43 -29.41
CA PHE A 485 15.37 5.56 -28.50
C PHE A 485 13.98 5.79 -27.88
N THR A 486 12.93 5.75 -28.69
CA THR A 486 11.55 6.01 -28.24
C THR A 486 11.04 4.89 -27.34
N VAL A 487 11.32 3.64 -27.67
CA VAL A 487 10.89 2.48 -26.88
C VAL A 487 11.64 2.43 -25.55
N HIS A 488 12.95 2.70 -25.52
CA HIS A 488 13.68 2.86 -24.25
C HIS A 488 13.11 3.99 -23.39
N ALA A 489 12.82 5.14 -23.99
CA ALA A 489 12.19 6.26 -23.30
C ALA A 489 10.82 5.88 -22.70
N LEU A 490 9.96 5.22 -23.47
CA LEU A 490 8.62 4.78 -23.02
C LEU A 490 8.67 3.71 -21.94
N ASN A 491 9.65 2.81 -22.00
CA ASN A 491 9.87 1.78 -20.98
C ASN A 491 10.52 2.33 -19.70
N GLY A 492 10.79 3.64 -19.64
CA GLY A 492 11.50 4.27 -18.53
C GLY A 492 12.95 3.83 -18.38
N TYR A 493 13.55 3.21 -19.42
CA TYR A 493 14.94 2.73 -19.41
C TYR A 493 15.94 3.86 -19.15
N TYR A 494 15.61 5.07 -19.60
CA TYR A 494 16.43 6.25 -19.40
C TYR A 494 16.18 6.96 -18.05
N ASN A 495 15.15 6.58 -17.30
CA ASN A 495 14.78 7.26 -16.06
C ASN A 495 15.87 7.06 -15.01
N GLY A 496 16.44 8.17 -14.53
CA GLY A 496 17.56 8.14 -13.58
C GLY A 496 18.94 7.94 -14.21
N CYS A 497 19.04 7.74 -15.53
CA CYS A 497 20.32 7.74 -16.23
C CYS A 497 20.97 9.12 -16.15
N THR A 498 22.31 9.14 -16.07
CA THR A 498 23.07 10.39 -15.99
C THR A 498 23.70 10.77 -17.33
N PHE A 499 23.94 12.07 -17.53
CA PHE A 499 24.95 12.51 -18.49
C PHE A 499 26.34 12.23 -17.94
N HIS A 500 26.77 10.99 -18.05
CA HIS A 500 28.01 10.47 -17.46
C HIS A 500 29.28 11.00 -18.15
N ARG A 501 29.16 11.54 -19.37
CA ARG A 501 30.29 12.13 -20.08
C ARG A 501 29.91 13.48 -20.67
N VAL A 502 30.51 14.54 -20.14
CA VAL A 502 30.28 15.92 -20.56
C VAL A 502 31.61 16.53 -20.97
N ILE A 503 31.74 16.94 -22.24
CA ILE A 503 32.94 17.55 -22.79
C ILE A 503 32.59 18.95 -23.29
N LYS A 504 33.16 19.96 -22.63
CA LYS A 504 32.96 21.38 -22.97
C LYS A 504 33.42 21.69 -24.40
N ASN A 505 32.62 22.49 -25.10
CA ASN A 505 32.70 22.80 -26.52
C ASN A 505 32.72 21.56 -27.41
N PHE A 506 32.01 20.50 -27.00
CA PHE A 506 31.91 19.29 -27.80
C PHE A 506 30.52 18.65 -27.69
N MET A 507 30.23 17.94 -26.59
CA MET A 507 28.97 17.19 -26.43
C MET A 507 28.68 16.81 -24.98
N ILE A 508 27.41 16.46 -24.74
CA ILE A 508 26.92 15.79 -23.52
C ILE A 508 26.43 14.39 -23.92
N GLN A 509 26.88 13.35 -23.23
CA GLN A 509 26.57 11.94 -23.52
C GLN A 509 25.91 11.28 -22.31
N GLY A 510 24.85 10.51 -22.59
CA GLY A 510 24.03 9.80 -21.62
C GLY A 510 23.42 8.52 -22.22
N GLY A 511 22.45 7.94 -21.52
CA GLY A 511 21.77 6.72 -21.97
C GLY A 511 22.46 5.42 -21.59
N ASP A 512 23.40 5.48 -20.64
CA ASP A 512 23.99 4.32 -19.99
C ASP A 512 23.38 4.14 -18.59
N PRO A 513 22.68 3.02 -18.30
CA PRO A 513 22.14 2.73 -16.97
C PRO A 513 23.19 2.61 -15.86
N THR A 514 24.41 2.16 -16.17
CA THR A 514 25.49 2.08 -15.17
C THR A 514 26.16 3.43 -14.93
N GLY A 515 26.01 4.37 -15.87
CA GLY A 515 26.52 5.73 -15.78
C GLY A 515 28.05 5.81 -15.84
N ASP A 516 28.74 4.79 -16.37
CA ASP A 516 30.20 4.76 -16.50
C ASP A 516 30.69 4.75 -17.95
N GLY A 517 29.76 4.70 -18.91
CA GLY A 517 30.00 4.69 -20.35
C GLY A 517 30.26 3.30 -20.92
N THR A 518 30.22 2.24 -20.10
CA THR A 518 30.50 0.86 -20.52
C THR A 518 29.25 0.02 -20.73
N GLY A 519 28.09 0.48 -20.23
CA GLY A 519 26.82 -0.23 -20.31
C GLY A 519 25.89 0.25 -21.41
N GLY A 520 24.67 -0.27 -21.38
CA GLY A 520 23.63 0.08 -22.34
C GLY A 520 23.46 -0.93 -23.46
N GLU A 521 22.24 -1.42 -23.65
CA GLU A 521 21.87 -2.36 -24.70
C GLU A 521 20.68 -1.83 -25.47
N SER A 522 20.51 -2.23 -26.73
CA SER A 522 19.33 -1.85 -27.50
C SER A 522 18.08 -2.57 -27.00
N ILE A 523 16.91 -2.13 -27.46
CA ILE A 523 15.62 -2.79 -27.18
C ILE A 523 15.55 -4.23 -27.70
N TRP A 524 16.48 -4.64 -28.57
CA TRP A 524 16.58 -6.00 -29.11
C TRP A 524 17.57 -6.89 -28.33
N GLY A 525 18.23 -6.37 -27.29
CA GLY A 525 19.22 -7.12 -26.49
C GLY A 525 20.55 -7.41 -27.21
N SER A 526 20.79 -6.76 -28.35
CA SER A 526 22.05 -6.82 -29.09
C SER A 526 22.38 -5.48 -29.74
N GLU A 527 23.61 -5.28 -30.17
CA GLU A 527 23.97 -4.10 -30.97
C GLU A 527 23.20 -4.03 -32.30
N PHE A 528 23.00 -2.82 -32.86
CA PHE A 528 22.34 -2.62 -34.15
C PHE A 528 23.09 -1.64 -35.09
N GLU A 529 22.73 -1.71 -36.37
CA GLU A 529 23.36 -1.00 -37.50
C GLU A 529 23.26 0.53 -37.45
N ASP A 530 24.21 1.21 -38.10
CA ASP A 530 24.17 2.67 -38.27
C ASP A 530 23.23 3.08 -39.42
N GLU A 531 22.32 4.01 -39.18
CA GLU A 531 21.46 4.61 -40.21
C GLU A 531 22.03 5.97 -40.68
N ILE A 532 23.10 5.94 -41.47
CA ILE A 532 23.75 7.17 -41.99
C ILE A 532 22.99 7.73 -43.20
N HIS A 533 22.48 8.96 -43.07
CA HIS A 533 21.76 9.64 -44.14
C HIS A 533 22.50 10.90 -44.65
N PRO A 534 22.68 11.13 -45.97
CA PRO A 534 23.48 12.25 -46.49
C PRO A 534 22.99 13.66 -46.13
N SER A 535 21.70 13.81 -45.83
CA SER A 535 21.09 15.08 -45.39
C SER A 535 21.26 15.35 -43.89
N LEU A 536 21.62 14.35 -43.09
CA LEU A 536 21.73 14.45 -41.64
C LEU A 536 23.21 14.55 -41.25
N LYS A 537 23.59 15.74 -40.78
CA LYS A 537 24.97 16.09 -40.47
C LYS A 537 25.07 16.79 -39.12
N HIS A 538 26.24 16.73 -38.52
CA HIS A 538 26.63 17.50 -37.36
C HIS A 538 27.08 18.92 -37.77
N ASP A 539 26.35 19.55 -38.70
CA ASP A 539 26.64 20.87 -39.28
C ASP A 539 26.33 22.02 -38.32
N ARG A 540 25.59 21.74 -37.25
CA ARG A 540 25.05 22.70 -36.28
C ARG A 540 25.13 22.13 -34.86
N PRO A 541 25.23 23.00 -33.84
CA PRO A 541 25.11 22.57 -32.45
C PRO A 541 23.73 21.95 -32.17
N PHE A 542 23.64 21.25 -31.05
CA PHE A 542 22.43 20.60 -30.54
C PHE A 542 21.89 19.48 -31.41
N THR A 543 22.80 18.80 -32.12
CA THR A 543 22.48 17.60 -32.91
C THR A 543 22.50 16.38 -32.00
N LEU A 544 21.45 15.56 -32.05
CA LEU A 544 21.27 14.34 -31.27
C LEU A 544 21.71 13.13 -32.10
N SER A 545 22.62 12.32 -31.57
CA SER A 545 23.24 11.21 -32.29
C SER A 545 23.56 10.03 -31.37
N MET A 546 23.61 8.80 -31.92
CA MET A 546 23.97 7.59 -31.16
C MET A 546 25.44 7.59 -30.76
N ALA A 547 25.72 7.12 -29.54
CA ALA A 547 27.08 6.79 -29.12
C ALA A 547 27.34 5.30 -29.41
N ASN A 548 28.37 5.02 -30.22
CA ASN A 548 28.76 3.68 -30.61
C ASN A 548 30.26 3.46 -30.36
N SER A 549 30.68 2.20 -30.27
CA SER A 549 32.08 1.79 -30.05
C SER A 549 32.81 1.46 -31.36
N GLY A 550 32.18 1.74 -32.50
CA GLY A 550 32.60 1.37 -33.84
C GLY A 550 31.40 1.23 -34.79
N PRO A 551 31.62 1.03 -36.09
CA PRO A 551 30.53 0.89 -37.04
C PRO A 551 29.55 -0.23 -36.65
N ASN A 552 28.24 0.07 -36.68
CA ASN A 552 27.14 -0.85 -36.39
C ASN A 552 27.11 -1.41 -34.94
N THR A 553 27.58 -0.63 -33.97
CA THR A 553 27.60 -1.04 -32.54
C THR A 553 26.66 -0.17 -31.70
N ASN A 554 25.50 0.22 -32.24
CA ASN A 554 24.55 1.05 -31.51
C ASN A 554 23.86 0.25 -30.40
N GLY A 555 23.80 0.82 -29.19
CA GLY A 555 23.08 0.29 -28.03
C GLY A 555 22.00 1.26 -27.55
N SER A 556 22.02 1.65 -26.28
CA SER A 556 21.11 2.66 -25.72
C SER A 556 21.71 4.07 -25.59
N GLN A 557 23.03 4.20 -25.66
CA GLN A 557 23.74 5.45 -25.39
C GLN A 557 23.59 6.46 -26.54
N PHE A 558 23.49 7.74 -26.19
CA PHE A 558 23.38 8.85 -27.14
C PHE A 558 24.15 10.08 -26.65
N PHE A 559 24.39 11.03 -27.55
CA PHE A 559 24.95 12.33 -27.22
C PHE A 559 24.25 13.49 -27.93
N ILE A 560 24.32 14.67 -27.32
CA ILE A 560 23.88 15.95 -27.89
C ILE A 560 25.11 16.85 -28.05
N THR A 561 25.38 17.31 -29.27
CA THR A 561 26.50 18.22 -29.53
C THR A 561 26.24 19.63 -29.00
N THR A 562 27.28 20.35 -28.59
CA THR A 562 27.18 21.76 -28.19
C THR A 562 27.79 22.71 -29.22
N VAL A 563 28.52 22.16 -30.20
CA VAL A 563 29.11 22.85 -31.36
C VAL A 563 28.92 22.02 -32.64
N PRO A 564 29.15 22.58 -33.85
CA PRO A 564 29.25 21.78 -35.07
C PRO A 564 30.42 20.79 -35.01
N CYS A 565 30.16 19.53 -35.36
CA CYS A 565 31.11 18.42 -35.26
C CYS A 565 31.20 17.58 -36.55
N PRO A 566 31.53 18.17 -37.72
CA PRO A 566 31.48 17.48 -39.02
C PRO A 566 32.39 16.24 -39.13
N TRP A 567 33.38 16.10 -38.26
CA TRP A 567 34.25 14.90 -38.21
C TRP A 567 33.56 13.63 -37.68
N LEU A 568 32.34 13.77 -37.13
CA LEU A 568 31.46 12.68 -36.70
C LEU A 568 30.52 12.22 -37.82
N ASP A 569 30.41 13.00 -38.92
CA ASP A 569 29.56 12.64 -40.05
C ASP A 569 30.03 11.33 -40.69
N GLY A 570 29.06 10.45 -40.96
CA GLY A 570 29.33 9.11 -41.50
C GLY A 570 29.89 8.09 -40.48
N LYS A 571 30.02 8.46 -39.20
CA LYS A 571 30.47 7.57 -38.11
C LYS A 571 29.41 7.30 -37.05
N HIS A 572 28.55 8.28 -36.81
CA HIS A 572 27.47 8.18 -35.83
C HIS A 572 26.13 8.54 -36.47
N THR A 573 25.08 7.80 -36.12
CA THR A 573 23.73 8.03 -36.62
C THR A 573 23.11 9.26 -35.97
N VAL A 574 22.93 10.31 -36.77
CA VAL A 574 22.18 11.52 -36.40
C VAL A 574 20.70 11.20 -36.48
N PHE A 575 20.02 11.11 -35.34
CA PHE A 575 18.60 10.72 -35.31
C PHE A 575 17.67 11.79 -34.74
N GLY A 576 18.20 12.96 -34.36
CA GLY A 576 17.36 14.08 -33.97
C GLY A 576 18.11 15.39 -33.78
N ARG A 577 17.38 16.41 -33.32
CA ARG A 577 17.92 17.74 -33.02
C ARG A 577 17.09 18.43 -31.96
N VAL A 578 17.75 19.17 -31.07
CA VAL A 578 17.06 19.97 -30.04
C VAL A 578 16.28 21.11 -30.72
N THR A 579 15.02 21.26 -30.36
CA THR A 579 14.12 22.32 -30.82
C THR A 579 13.81 23.36 -29.73
N SER A 580 13.91 22.98 -28.45
CA SER A 580 13.76 23.87 -27.29
C SER A 580 14.63 23.39 -26.13
N GLY A 581 15.06 24.27 -25.23
CA GLY A 581 15.95 23.93 -24.10
C GLY A 581 17.44 23.89 -24.45
N MET A 582 17.89 24.66 -25.44
CA MET A 582 19.31 24.75 -25.83
C MET A 582 20.18 25.32 -24.69
N GLU A 583 19.63 26.27 -23.95
CA GLU A 583 20.19 26.85 -22.74
C GLU A 583 20.36 25.82 -21.62
N ILE A 584 19.49 24.79 -21.56
CA ILE A 584 19.60 23.68 -20.62
C ILE A 584 20.77 22.79 -21.01
N VAL A 585 20.92 22.44 -22.29
CA VAL A 585 22.08 21.69 -22.80
C VAL A 585 23.40 22.41 -22.49
N GLN A 586 23.45 23.74 -22.69
CA GLN A 586 24.62 24.55 -22.34
C GLN A 586 24.86 24.67 -20.82
N SER A 587 23.79 24.68 -20.02
CA SER A 587 23.86 24.66 -18.57
C SER A 587 24.47 23.34 -18.07
N ILE A 588 24.03 22.21 -18.63
CA ILE A 588 24.57 20.86 -18.36
C ILE A 588 26.06 20.80 -18.72
N GLU A 589 26.45 21.34 -19.88
CA GLU A 589 27.84 21.42 -20.32
C GLU A 589 28.75 22.19 -19.34
N LYS A 590 28.24 23.26 -18.70
CA LYS A 590 29.01 24.11 -17.78
C LYS A 590 29.22 23.49 -16.40
N VAL A 591 28.34 22.58 -15.97
CA VAL A 591 28.32 22.03 -14.60
C VAL A 591 29.29 20.86 -14.42
N GLY A 592 29.58 20.09 -15.49
CA GLY A 592 30.41 18.88 -15.40
C GLY A 592 29.66 17.66 -14.82
N ILE A 593 30.31 16.49 -14.89
CA ILE A 593 29.72 15.14 -14.70
C ILE A 593 29.14 14.92 -13.28
N ASN A 594 28.14 14.02 -13.17
CA ASN A 594 27.56 13.39 -11.96
C ASN A 594 26.38 14.05 -11.21
N LYS A 595 25.56 14.90 -11.83
CA LYS A 595 24.33 15.37 -11.14
C LYS A 595 23.06 15.47 -11.98
N ILE A 596 23.01 14.98 -13.22
CA ILE A 596 21.85 15.25 -14.08
C ILE A 596 21.19 13.94 -14.49
N THR A 597 20.13 13.58 -13.77
CA THR A 597 19.19 12.54 -14.15
C THR A 597 18.20 13.08 -15.16
N PHE A 598 17.75 12.23 -16.10
CA PHE A 598 16.69 12.61 -17.02
C PHE A 598 15.54 11.61 -17.14
N ASN A 599 14.35 12.11 -17.46
CA ASN A 599 13.13 11.34 -17.75
C ASN A 599 12.59 11.75 -19.14
N PHE A 600 11.88 10.89 -19.85
CA PHE A 600 11.29 11.25 -21.15
C PHE A 600 9.76 11.26 -21.15
N ILE A 601 9.16 12.26 -21.82
CA ILE A 601 7.71 12.30 -22.08
C ILE A 601 7.43 12.55 -23.58
N HIS A 602 6.41 11.86 -24.09
CA HIS A 602 5.90 11.98 -25.46
C HIS A 602 5.02 13.24 -25.62
N LYS A 603 5.22 14.03 -26.68
CA LYS A 603 4.59 15.36 -26.84
C LYS A 603 3.11 15.34 -27.26
N ASP A 604 2.56 14.17 -27.62
CA ASP A 604 1.14 14.03 -28.00
C ASP A 604 0.19 13.74 -26.82
N GLN A 605 0.58 14.08 -25.58
CA GLN A 605 -0.34 14.22 -24.44
C GLN A 605 -0.69 15.71 -24.26
N PRO A 606 -1.97 16.09 -24.11
CA PRO A 606 -2.36 17.50 -24.04
C PRO A 606 -1.71 18.19 -22.83
N HIS A 607 -0.98 19.26 -23.13
CA HIS A 607 -0.39 20.17 -22.15
C HIS A 607 -1.47 20.69 -21.18
N THR A 608 -1.34 20.39 -19.90
CA THR A 608 -1.87 21.26 -18.85
C THR A 608 -0.76 22.21 -18.43
N ASN A 609 -0.84 23.45 -18.93
CA ASN A 609 -0.03 24.57 -18.48
C ASN A 609 -0.21 24.76 -16.96
N ILE A 610 0.88 24.84 -16.21
CA ILE A 610 0.92 25.59 -14.95
C ILE A 610 2.15 26.49 -15.00
N GLY A 611 1.90 27.77 -14.78
CA GLY A 611 2.80 28.88 -15.04
C GLY A 611 3.94 29.04 -14.04
N SER A 612 4.90 29.83 -14.51
CA SER A 612 5.88 30.66 -13.79
C SER A 612 5.73 30.74 -12.26
N TYR A 613 6.80 30.37 -11.54
CA TYR A 613 7.63 31.28 -10.74
C TYR A 613 9.05 30.73 -10.58
#